data_AF-A0AAQ3WWK0-F1
#
_entry.id   AF-A0AAQ3WWK0-F1
#
_cell.length_a   1.000
_cell.length_b   1.000
_cell.length_c   1.000
_cell.angle_alpha   90.00
_cell.angle_beta   90.00
_cell.angle_gamma   90.00
#
_symmetry.space_group_name_H-M   'P 1'
#
loop_
_entity.id
_entity.type
_entity.pdbx_description
1 polymer ?
#
loop_
_entity_poly.entity_id
_entity_poly.type
_entity_poly.pdbx_seq_one_letter_code
_entity_poly.pdbx_strand_id
1 'polypeptide(L)'
;MIDVRSRTVQLRSSSGTGVIIHVPLHKHVSHTVNVAEAQTEAQALAEIPVACEYPDVFPEELPGLPLDRDVEFRIDLVPGTAPVSKRPYRMAPDELKELKTQLQEQLDKGFIRPSSSSWGCPALFVEKKDQGGKRLCVNYRPLNAVTVKNKYPLPHIDILFDQLGGATVFSKIDLRSGYHQIKVREEDIPKTAFSTHYGLYEYLVMSFGLTNAPAFFMYLMNSVFMNELDKFVVVFIDDILVYSKNEKEHEEHLRIVLSRLREHKLYAKFSKCAFWLKEVAFLGHILSAKGVAVDPSKVEDVLNWKQPQTVTEIWSFLGLAGYYRRFIKDF
;
A
#
# COMPACT_ATOMS: atom_id res chain seq x y z
N MET A 1 -0.49 -14.11 50.53
CA MET A 1 0.92 -14.57 50.43
C MET A 1 1.04 -15.19 49.05
N ILE A 2 1.95 -14.72 48.19
CA ILE A 2 2.10 -15.22 46.82
C ILE A 2 3.21 -16.27 46.86
N ASP A 3 2.86 -17.54 46.63
CA ASP A 3 3.84 -18.61 46.48
C ASP A 3 4.20 -18.77 44.99
N VAL A 4 5.38 -18.26 44.64
CA VAL A 4 5.90 -18.23 43.27
C VAL A 4 6.24 -19.65 42.78
N ARG A 5 6.48 -20.61 43.70
CA ARG A 5 6.83 -21.99 43.36
C ARG A 5 5.60 -22.82 42.99
N SER A 6 4.50 -22.64 43.71
CA SER A 6 3.24 -23.37 43.46
C SER A 6 2.24 -22.64 42.55
N ARG A 7 2.52 -21.38 42.17
CA ARG A 7 1.66 -20.52 41.31
C ARG A 7 0.22 -20.42 41.82
N THR A 8 0.07 -20.38 43.14
CA THR A 8 -1.21 -20.17 43.81
C THR A 8 -1.26 -18.81 44.48
N VAL A 9 -2.40 -18.14 44.35
CA VAL A 9 -2.69 -16.91 45.09
C VAL A 9 -3.80 -17.20 46.08
N GLN A 10 -3.48 -17.09 47.37
CA GLN A 10 -4.47 -17.15 48.45
C GLN A 10 -5.03 -15.76 48.73
N LEU A 11 -6.34 -15.60 48.54
CA LEU A 11 -7.10 -14.41 48.89
C LEU A 11 -7.98 -14.71 50.11
N ARG A 12 -7.99 -13.83 51.12
CA ARG A 12 -8.88 -13.91 52.27
C ARG A 12 -9.89 -12.76 52.22
N SER A 13 -11.16 -13.09 52.40
CA SER A 13 -12.23 -12.11 52.63
C SER A 13 -12.29 -11.73 54.11
N SER A 14 -12.85 -10.55 54.42
CA SER A 14 -13.10 -10.06 55.80
C SER A 14 -14.08 -10.94 56.60
N SER A 15 -14.78 -11.87 55.96
CA SER A 15 -15.62 -12.90 56.58
C SER A 15 -14.90 -14.21 56.93
N GLY A 16 -13.56 -14.27 56.82
CA GLY A 16 -12.75 -15.41 57.27
C GLY A 16 -12.67 -16.61 56.31
N THR A 17 -13.38 -16.59 55.18
CA THR A 17 -13.29 -17.62 54.14
C THR A 17 -12.17 -17.30 53.15
N GLY A 18 -11.26 -18.27 52.93
CA GLY A 18 -10.12 -18.14 52.03
C GLY A 18 -10.34 -18.91 50.72
N VAL A 19 -10.01 -18.28 49.58
CA VAL A 19 -10.09 -18.89 48.24
C VAL A 19 -8.68 -19.03 47.66
N ILE A 20 -8.36 -20.21 47.12
CA ILE A 20 -7.09 -20.49 46.44
C ILE A 20 -7.33 -20.42 44.93
N ILE A 21 -6.64 -19.51 44.25
CA ILE A 21 -6.71 -19.35 42.80
C ILE A 21 -5.42 -19.91 42.18
N HIS A 22 -5.55 -20.87 41.27
CA HIS A 22 -4.47 -21.38 40.42
C HIS A 22 -4.38 -20.56 39.13
N VAL A 23 -3.19 -20.04 38.83
CA VAL A 23 -2.96 -19.29 37.58
C VAL A 23 -2.51 -20.27 36.48
N PRO A 24 -3.31 -20.52 35.43
CA PRO A 24 -2.93 -21.44 34.36
C PRO A 24 -1.78 -20.87 33.51
N LEU A 25 -0.91 -21.75 33.00
CA LEU A 25 0.09 -21.38 31.99
C LEU A 25 -0.64 -20.94 30.70
N HIS A 26 -0.44 -19.69 30.29
CA HIS A 26 -0.65 -19.32 28.89
C HIS A 26 0.36 -20.13 28.06
N LYS A 27 -0.16 -21.03 27.23
CA LYS A 27 0.61 -21.60 26.13
C LYS A 27 1.08 -20.43 25.26
N HIS A 28 2.37 -20.40 24.96
CA HIS A 28 2.91 -19.58 23.88
C HIS A 28 2.03 -19.80 22.64
N VAL A 29 1.31 -18.76 22.22
CA VAL A 29 0.84 -18.68 20.84
C VAL A 29 2.06 -18.26 20.05
N SER A 30 2.82 -19.26 19.59
CA SER A 30 3.66 -19.10 18.41
C SER A 30 2.78 -18.46 17.35
N HIS A 31 3.27 -17.43 16.66
CA HIS A 31 2.71 -17.04 15.38
C HIS A 31 2.85 -18.27 14.45
N THR A 32 1.86 -19.15 14.44
CA THR A 32 1.54 -19.92 13.26
C THR A 32 1.19 -18.87 12.22
N VAL A 33 2.15 -18.59 11.33
CA VAL A 33 1.86 -18.28 9.94
C VAL A 33 0.63 -19.10 9.57
N ASN A 34 -0.42 -18.48 9.02
CA ASN A 34 -1.54 -19.24 8.47
C ASN A 34 -0.99 -20.06 7.30
N VAL A 35 -0.42 -21.23 7.61
CA VAL A 35 0.14 -22.17 6.65
C VAL A 35 -0.94 -22.55 5.64
N ALA A 36 -2.22 -22.50 6.04
CA ALA A 36 -3.37 -22.67 5.18
C ALA A 36 -3.52 -21.55 4.12
N GLU A 37 -3.41 -20.27 4.46
CA GLU A 37 -3.55 -19.17 3.47
C GLU A 37 -2.36 -19.13 2.51
N ALA A 38 -1.14 -19.31 3.03
CA ALA A 38 0.10 -19.43 2.26
C ALA A 38 0.07 -20.62 1.28
N GLN A 39 -0.34 -21.81 1.75
CA GLN A 39 -0.49 -22.98 0.89
C GLN A 39 -1.59 -22.81 -0.16
N THR A 40 -2.66 -22.09 0.16
CA THR A 40 -3.75 -21.82 -0.78
C THR A 40 -3.33 -20.84 -1.88
N GLU A 41 -2.59 -19.77 -1.55
CA GLU A 41 -2.05 -18.83 -2.55
C GLU A 41 -1.01 -19.51 -3.46
N ALA A 42 -0.11 -20.32 -2.91
CA ALA A 42 0.89 -21.03 -3.70
C ALA A 42 0.26 -22.07 -4.66
N GLN A 43 -0.77 -22.78 -4.21
CA GLN A 43 -1.55 -23.69 -5.05
C GLN A 43 -2.32 -22.94 -6.14
N ALA A 44 -2.99 -21.85 -5.79
CA ALA A 44 -3.70 -21.02 -6.77
C ALA A 44 -2.76 -20.40 -7.80
N LEU A 45 -1.56 -19.96 -7.41
CA LEU A 45 -0.55 -19.44 -8.34
C LEU A 45 -0.09 -20.52 -9.34
N ALA A 46 0.05 -21.77 -8.89
CA ALA A 46 0.46 -22.88 -9.74
C ALA A 46 -0.57 -23.20 -10.84
N GLU A 47 -1.84 -22.85 -10.62
CA GLU A 47 -2.93 -23.07 -11.57
C GLU A 47 -3.07 -21.95 -12.62
N ILE A 48 -2.45 -20.79 -12.41
CA ILE A 48 -2.54 -19.66 -13.34
C ILE A 48 -1.46 -19.79 -14.42
N PRO A 49 -1.85 -19.94 -15.70
CA PRO A 49 -0.90 -19.98 -16.81
C PRO A 49 0.00 -18.75 -16.81
N VAL A 50 1.28 -18.96 -17.12
CA VAL A 50 2.36 -17.97 -17.08
C VAL A 50 2.74 -17.53 -15.67
N ALA A 51 1.80 -17.16 -14.80
CA ALA A 51 2.14 -16.69 -13.45
C ALA A 51 2.87 -17.76 -12.61
N CYS A 52 2.53 -19.03 -12.81
CA CYS A 52 3.21 -20.17 -12.19
C CYS A 52 4.71 -20.29 -12.54
N GLU A 53 5.15 -19.68 -13.65
CA GLU A 53 6.55 -19.62 -14.07
C GLU A 53 7.36 -18.55 -13.28
N TYR A 54 6.67 -17.67 -12.52
CA TYR A 54 7.25 -16.53 -11.80
C TYR A 54 6.93 -16.49 -10.29
N PRO A 55 7.09 -17.58 -9.53
CA PRO A 55 6.79 -17.59 -8.10
C PRO A 55 7.63 -16.60 -7.29
N ASP A 56 8.85 -16.31 -7.75
CA ASP A 56 9.76 -15.33 -7.16
C ASP A 56 9.30 -13.87 -7.28
N VAL A 57 8.39 -13.56 -8.22
CA VAL A 57 7.77 -12.23 -8.36
C VAL A 57 6.63 -12.05 -7.34
N PHE A 58 6.10 -13.14 -6.78
CA PHE A 58 4.98 -13.15 -5.84
C PHE A 58 5.36 -13.67 -4.45
N PRO A 59 6.39 -13.11 -3.78
CA PRO A 59 6.75 -13.58 -2.45
C PRO A 59 5.66 -13.18 -1.43
N GLU A 60 5.51 -13.99 -0.39
CA GLU A 60 4.62 -13.70 0.74
C GLU A 60 5.06 -12.41 1.47
N GLU A 61 6.38 -12.29 1.69
CA GLU A 61 7.02 -11.13 2.29
C GLU A 61 8.10 -10.55 1.38
N LEU A 62 8.30 -9.23 1.45
CA LEU A 62 9.40 -8.59 0.74
C LEU A 62 10.73 -9.08 1.33
N PRO A 63 11.77 -9.33 0.50
CA PRO A 63 13.05 -9.90 0.94
C PRO A 63 13.95 -8.93 1.74
N GLY A 64 13.35 -7.90 2.37
CA GLY A 64 14.04 -6.85 3.11
C GLY A 64 14.21 -5.56 2.30
N LEU A 65 15.34 -4.88 2.49
CA LEU A 65 15.65 -3.63 1.80
C LEU A 65 15.75 -3.82 0.28
N PRO A 66 15.16 -2.92 -0.52
CA PRO A 66 15.32 -2.94 -1.97
C PRO A 66 16.80 -2.82 -2.37
N LEU A 67 17.16 -3.36 -3.54
CA LEU A 67 18.49 -3.11 -4.10
C LEU A 67 18.68 -1.63 -4.43
N ASP A 68 19.94 -1.21 -4.49
CA ASP A 68 20.29 0.10 -5.05
C ASP A 68 19.90 0.13 -6.52
N ARG A 69 19.19 1.19 -6.91
CA ARG A 69 18.71 1.45 -8.26
C ARG A 69 19.00 2.90 -8.61
N ASP A 70 19.00 3.22 -9.89
CA ASP A 70 19.19 4.59 -10.36
C ASP A 70 18.11 5.56 -9.85
N VAL A 71 16.93 5.03 -9.54
CA VAL A 71 15.80 5.78 -8.99
C VAL A 71 15.76 5.64 -7.46
N GLU A 72 16.23 6.68 -6.79
CA GLU A 72 16.05 6.89 -5.34
C GLU A 72 14.97 7.93 -5.08
N PHE A 73 14.22 7.75 -4.00
CA PHE A 73 13.26 8.74 -3.55
C PHE A 73 13.96 9.93 -2.90
N ARG A 74 13.72 11.13 -3.43
CA ARG A 74 14.33 12.38 -2.96
C ARG A 74 13.31 13.30 -2.31
N ILE A 75 13.76 14.03 -1.30
CA ILE A 75 12.95 15.02 -0.57
C ILE A 75 13.61 16.39 -0.71
N ASP A 76 13.37 17.03 -1.85
CA ASP A 76 13.82 18.39 -2.11
C ASP A 76 13.00 19.37 -1.25
N LEU A 77 13.68 20.17 -0.43
CA LEU A 77 13.06 21.15 0.45
C LEU A 77 13.23 22.55 -0.14
N VAL A 78 12.32 23.47 0.21
CA VAL A 78 12.51 24.89 -0.08
C VAL A 78 13.82 25.38 0.58
N PRO A 79 14.70 26.10 -0.13
CA PRO A 79 15.96 26.58 0.43
C PRO A 79 15.75 27.37 1.73
N GLY A 80 16.58 27.10 2.75
CA GLY A 80 16.49 27.74 4.07
C GLY A 80 15.46 27.14 5.03
N THR A 81 14.83 26.01 4.69
CA THR A 81 13.88 25.32 5.57
C THR A 81 14.57 24.77 6.83
N ALA A 82 14.06 25.14 8.00
CA ALA A 82 14.46 24.55 9.27
C ALA A 82 13.80 23.18 9.50
N PRO A 83 14.45 22.26 10.24
CA PRO A 83 13.86 20.95 10.56
C PRO A 83 12.51 21.06 11.26
N VAL A 84 11.55 20.25 10.82
CA VAL A 84 10.23 20.19 11.44
C VAL A 84 10.18 19.05 12.46
N SER A 85 9.95 19.39 13.72
CA SER A 85 9.74 18.42 14.80
C SER A 85 8.42 18.70 15.52
N LYS A 86 7.59 17.66 15.65
CA LYS A 86 6.27 17.70 16.28
C LYS A 86 6.19 16.59 17.33
N ARG A 87 5.41 16.85 18.39
CA ARG A 87 5.22 15.87 19.47
C ARG A 87 4.39 14.67 18.98
N PRO A 88 4.70 13.44 19.43
CA PRO A 88 3.88 12.27 19.18
C PRO A 88 2.42 12.49 19.63
N TYR A 89 1.48 11.88 18.92
CA TYR A 89 0.09 11.83 19.38
C TYR A 89 -0.06 10.93 20.61
N ARG A 90 -1.04 11.23 21.45
CA ARG A 90 -1.46 10.33 22.53
C ARG A 90 -2.19 9.15 21.90
N MET A 91 -1.84 7.94 22.34
CA MET A 91 -2.42 6.69 21.87
C MET A 91 -2.98 5.92 23.07
N ALA A 92 -4.06 5.17 22.85
CA ALA A 92 -4.64 4.30 23.86
C ALA A 92 -3.71 3.10 24.17
N PRO A 93 -3.86 2.42 25.32
CA PRO A 93 -2.99 1.28 25.67
C PRO A 93 -2.95 0.16 24.61
N ASP A 94 -4.07 -0.13 23.94
CA ASP A 94 -4.10 -1.16 22.90
C ASP A 94 -3.44 -0.69 21.59
N GLU A 95 -3.50 0.61 21.29
CA GLU A 95 -2.74 1.22 20.19
C GLU A 95 -1.24 1.21 20.45
N LEU A 96 -0.82 1.39 21.70
CA LEU A 96 0.60 1.31 22.07
C LEU A 96 1.15 -0.11 21.89
N LYS A 97 0.37 -1.15 22.22
CA LYS A 97 0.74 -2.54 21.94
C LYS A 97 0.90 -2.77 20.44
N GLU A 98 -0.09 -2.35 19.65
CA GLU A 98 -0.07 -2.46 18.19
C GLU A 98 1.11 -1.70 17.58
N LEU A 99 1.39 -0.49 18.07
CA LEU A 99 2.51 0.33 17.64
C LEU A 99 3.83 -0.38 17.87
N LYS A 100 4.00 -1.00 19.04
CA LYS A 100 5.22 -1.75 19.36
C LYS A 100 5.42 -2.93 18.41
N THR A 101 4.36 -3.66 18.10
CA THR A 101 4.38 -4.77 17.13
C THR A 101 4.77 -4.28 15.73
N GLN A 102 4.07 -3.27 15.18
CA GLN A 102 4.36 -2.76 13.83
C GLN A 102 5.71 -2.06 13.72
N LEU A 103 6.23 -1.47 14.80
CA LEU A 103 7.59 -0.93 14.83
C LEU A 103 8.62 -2.06 14.76
N GLN A 104 8.45 -3.11 15.57
CA GLN A 104 9.37 -4.25 15.56
C GLN A 104 9.38 -4.94 14.20
N GLU A 105 8.22 -5.18 13.60
CA GLU A 105 8.13 -5.78 12.26
C GLU A 105 8.88 -4.95 11.20
N GLN A 106 8.77 -3.62 11.26
CA GLN A 106 9.46 -2.75 10.30
C GLN A 106 10.97 -2.64 10.57
N LEU A 107 11.40 -2.75 11.83
CA LEU A 107 12.81 -2.85 12.20
C LEU A 107 13.41 -4.16 11.72
N ASP A 108 12.71 -5.28 11.94
CA ASP A 108 13.16 -6.62 11.54
C ASP A 108 13.26 -6.74 10.01
N LYS A 109 12.34 -6.09 9.28
CA LYS A 109 12.39 -5.97 7.81
C LYS A 109 13.44 -4.98 7.31
N GLY A 110 14.07 -4.21 8.20
CA GLY A 110 15.05 -3.18 7.85
C GLY A 110 14.45 -1.96 7.14
N PHE A 111 13.12 -1.76 7.16
CA PHE A 111 12.49 -0.60 6.52
C PHE A 111 12.69 0.68 7.31
N ILE A 112 12.86 0.56 8.63
CA ILE A 112 13.14 1.68 9.53
C ILE A 112 14.35 1.39 10.40
N ARG A 113 14.93 2.45 10.97
CA ARG A 113 15.95 2.34 12.03
C ARG A 113 15.75 3.42 13.10
N PRO A 114 16.30 3.26 14.30
CA PRO A 114 16.35 4.33 15.29
C PRO A 114 17.06 5.57 14.72
N SER A 115 16.54 6.75 15.03
CA SER A 115 17.04 8.01 14.50
C SER A 115 17.41 8.99 15.62
N SER A 116 18.41 9.83 15.35
CA SER A 116 18.77 11.02 16.13
C SER A 116 18.51 12.32 15.35
N SER A 117 17.70 12.23 14.29
CA SER A 117 17.39 13.36 13.40
C SER A 117 16.76 14.54 14.14
N SER A 118 17.05 15.74 13.66
CA SER A 118 16.38 16.98 14.08
C SER A 118 14.95 17.09 13.54
N TRP A 119 14.57 16.23 12.59
CA TRP A 119 13.21 16.10 12.09
C TRP A 119 12.38 15.12 12.93
N GLY A 120 11.06 15.27 12.91
CA GLY A 120 10.16 14.36 13.60
C GLY A 120 8.70 14.64 13.30
N CYS A 121 8.09 13.83 12.44
CA CYS A 121 6.64 13.85 12.21
C CYS A 121 5.93 12.83 13.11
N PRO A 122 4.73 13.12 13.65
CA PRO A 122 4.09 12.21 14.58
C PRO A 122 3.46 11.02 13.84
N ALA A 123 3.67 9.81 14.37
CA ALA A 123 2.98 8.62 13.90
C ALA A 123 1.52 8.57 14.40
N LEU A 124 0.63 8.00 13.61
CA LEU A 124 -0.78 7.78 13.88
C LEU A 124 -1.28 6.49 13.25
N PHE A 125 -2.45 6.02 13.66
CA PHE A 125 -3.11 4.89 13.04
C PHE A 125 -4.27 5.32 12.16
N VAL A 126 -4.39 4.67 11.01
CA VAL A 126 -5.55 4.76 10.11
C VAL A 126 -6.17 3.38 9.98
N GLU A 127 -7.50 3.29 9.97
CA GLU A 127 -8.21 2.03 9.80
C GLU A 127 -8.04 1.48 8.37
N LYS A 128 -7.72 0.19 8.26
CA LYS A 128 -7.74 -0.53 6.98
C LYS A 128 -9.19 -0.82 6.58
N LYS A 129 -9.51 -0.60 5.30
CA LYS A 129 -10.86 -0.84 4.76
C LYS A 129 -11.25 -2.34 4.73
N ASP A 130 -10.27 -3.23 4.60
CA ASP A 130 -10.56 -4.56 4.03
C ASP A 130 -10.84 -5.65 5.10
N GLN A 131 -10.33 -5.55 6.33
CA GLN A 131 -10.39 -6.66 7.31
C GLN A 131 -10.46 -6.25 8.80
N GLY A 132 -10.58 -4.96 9.11
CA GLY A 132 -10.43 -4.48 10.49
C GLY A 132 -8.97 -4.56 10.93
N GLY A 133 -8.33 -3.42 11.12
CA GLY A 133 -6.92 -3.37 11.49
C GLY A 133 -6.37 -1.96 11.37
N LYS A 134 -5.27 -1.67 12.06
CA LYS A 134 -4.66 -0.35 12.06
C LYS A 134 -3.44 -0.35 11.15
N ARG A 135 -3.29 0.71 10.35
CA ARG A 135 -2.10 0.97 9.53
C ARG A 135 -1.31 2.09 10.20
N LEU A 136 -0.06 1.82 10.56
CA LEU A 136 0.85 2.88 10.98
C LEU A 136 1.10 3.84 9.82
N CYS A 137 0.77 5.11 10.04
CA CYS A 137 0.99 6.21 9.11
C CYS A 137 1.76 7.31 9.81
N VAL A 138 2.60 8.03 9.07
CA VAL A 138 3.28 9.21 9.60
C VAL A 138 2.57 10.45 9.06
N ASN A 139 2.26 11.41 9.95
CA ASN A 139 1.68 12.67 9.53
C ASN A 139 2.75 13.59 8.92
N TYR A 140 3.13 13.33 7.67
CA TYR A 140 4.08 14.16 6.94
C TYR A 140 3.50 15.49 6.44
N ARG A 141 2.26 15.89 6.80
CA ARG A 141 1.70 17.19 6.36
C ARG A 141 2.65 18.38 6.61
N PRO A 142 3.33 18.50 7.76
CA PRO A 142 4.28 19.58 7.98
C PRO A 142 5.52 19.51 7.06
N LEU A 143 6.06 18.31 6.83
CA LEU A 143 7.18 18.09 5.91
C LEU A 143 6.76 18.40 4.46
N ASN A 144 5.64 17.84 4.04
CA ASN A 144 5.04 18.03 2.71
C ASN A 144 4.78 19.50 2.36
N ALA A 145 4.49 20.35 3.35
CA ALA A 145 4.28 21.78 3.13
C ALA A 145 5.56 22.53 2.74
N VAL A 146 6.72 22.01 3.12
CA VAL A 146 8.04 22.59 2.84
C VAL A 146 8.83 21.81 1.78
N THR A 147 8.28 20.70 1.29
CA THR A 147 8.82 19.93 0.15
C THR A 147 8.46 20.60 -1.17
N VAL A 148 9.44 20.73 -2.06
CA VAL A 148 9.22 21.17 -3.45
C VAL A 148 8.40 20.11 -4.18
N LYS A 149 7.21 20.51 -4.66
CA LYS A 149 6.27 19.59 -5.29
C LYS A 149 6.77 19.17 -6.67
N ASN A 150 6.92 17.86 -6.87
CA ASN A 150 7.20 17.29 -8.17
C ASN A 150 5.91 17.26 -9.00
N LYS A 151 5.92 17.89 -10.18
CA LYS A 151 4.80 17.89 -11.13
C LYS A 151 5.05 16.86 -12.24
N TYR A 152 5.46 15.65 -11.86
CA TYR A 152 5.61 14.56 -12.80
C TYR A 152 4.28 14.33 -13.53
N PRO A 153 4.26 14.26 -14.87
CA PRO A 153 3.03 14.09 -15.61
C PRO A 153 2.42 12.72 -15.30
N LEU A 154 1.24 12.72 -14.69
CA LEU A 154 0.43 11.52 -14.61
C LEU A 154 -0.32 11.36 -15.94
N PRO A 155 -0.39 10.13 -16.49
CA PRO A 155 -1.10 9.89 -17.73
C PRO A 155 -2.57 10.26 -17.57
N HIS A 156 -3.11 10.95 -18.58
CA HIS A 156 -4.53 11.30 -18.58
C HIS A 156 -5.36 10.04 -18.85
N ILE A 157 -6.35 9.79 -18.01
CA ILE A 157 -7.10 8.53 -18.01
C ILE A 157 -7.82 8.29 -19.35
N ASP A 158 -8.39 9.34 -19.95
CA ASP A 158 -9.00 9.21 -21.29
C ASP A 158 -8.01 8.72 -22.37
N ILE A 159 -6.76 9.18 -22.32
CA ILE A 159 -5.72 8.76 -23.29
C ILE A 159 -5.37 7.28 -23.05
N LEU A 160 -5.25 6.86 -21.79
CA LEU A 160 -5.01 5.46 -21.44
C LEU A 160 -6.12 4.56 -21.97
N PHE A 161 -7.38 5.01 -21.92
CA PHE A 161 -8.52 4.23 -22.38
C PHE A 161 -8.65 4.14 -23.89
N ASP A 162 -8.29 5.19 -24.62
CA ASP A 162 -8.33 5.14 -26.08
C ASP A 162 -7.32 4.11 -26.64
N GLN A 163 -6.25 3.80 -25.90
CA GLN A 163 -5.27 2.76 -26.24
C GLN A 163 -5.80 1.33 -26.05
N LEU A 164 -6.84 1.14 -25.25
CA LEU A 164 -7.42 -0.19 -24.95
C LEU A 164 -8.37 -0.68 -26.06
N GLY A 165 -8.52 0.10 -27.14
CA GLY A 165 -9.39 -0.24 -28.26
C GLY A 165 -9.08 -1.61 -28.87
N GLY A 166 -10.06 -2.52 -28.82
CA GLY A 166 -9.95 -3.87 -29.38
C GLY A 166 -9.32 -4.91 -28.45
N ALA A 167 -8.98 -4.55 -27.21
CA ALA A 167 -8.58 -5.52 -26.20
C ALA A 167 -9.77 -6.37 -25.74
N THR A 168 -9.56 -7.67 -25.56
CA THR A 168 -10.59 -8.62 -25.11
C THR A 168 -10.19 -9.42 -23.87
N VAL A 169 -8.89 -9.39 -23.53
CA VAL A 169 -8.31 -10.09 -22.38
C VAL A 169 -7.47 -9.11 -21.58
N PHE A 170 -7.64 -9.13 -20.26
CA PHE A 170 -7.02 -8.21 -19.32
C PHE A 170 -6.43 -8.95 -18.13
N SER A 171 -5.32 -8.45 -17.61
CA SER A 171 -4.77 -8.86 -16.31
C SER A 171 -4.36 -7.63 -15.52
N LYS A 172 -4.66 -7.63 -14.23
CA LYS A 172 -4.29 -6.58 -13.28
C LYS A 172 -3.23 -7.13 -12.32
N ILE A 173 -2.13 -6.42 -12.19
CA ILE A 173 -1.04 -6.75 -11.26
C ILE A 173 -0.90 -5.60 -10.27
N ASP A 174 -1.00 -5.91 -8.97
CA ASP A 174 -0.87 -4.97 -7.85
C ASP A 174 0.47 -5.21 -7.15
N LEU A 175 1.27 -4.16 -7.00
CA LEU A 175 2.60 -4.27 -6.38
C LEU A 175 2.52 -4.34 -4.85
N ARG A 176 3.21 -5.34 -4.26
CA ARG A 176 3.21 -5.57 -2.81
C ARG A 176 3.90 -4.43 -2.09
N SER A 177 3.15 -3.64 -1.34
CA SER A 177 3.70 -2.48 -0.61
C SER A 177 4.56 -1.59 -1.52
N GLY A 178 4.05 -1.26 -2.72
CA GLY A 178 4.84 -0.65 -3.81
C GLY A 178 5.84 0.41 -3.34
N TYR A 179 5.41 1.36 -2.50
CA TYR A 179 6.30 2.40 -1.98
C TYR A 179 7.52 1.88 -1.21
N HIS A 180 7.39 0.84 -0.39
CA HIS A 180 8.51 0.26 0.34
C HIS A 180 9.54 -0.43 -0.56
N GLN A 181 9.25 -0.59 -1.86
CA GLN A 181 10.18 -1.16 -2.84
C GLN A 181 11.15 -0.13 -3.43
N ILE A 182 11.07 1.15 -3.01
CA ILE A 182 11.98 2.23 -3.43
C ILE A 182 12.75 2.74 -2.20
N LYS A 183 14.08 2.86 -2.31
CA LYS A 183 14.94 3.43 -1.26
C LYS A 183 14.80 4.94 -1.18
N VAL A 184 14.89 5.48 0.03
CA VAL A 184 15.10 6.91 0.25
C VAL A 184 16.58 7.21 0.06
N ARG A 185 16.91 8.27 -0.67
CA ARG A 185 18.29 8.73 -0.81
C ARG A 185 18.91 8.98 0.56
N GLU A 186 20.15 8.57 0.77
CA GLU A 186 20.79 8.58 2.11
C GLU A 186 20.71 9.95 2.82
N GLU A 187 20.93 11.03 2.08
CA GLU A 187 20.87 12.41 2.56
C GLU A 187 19.47 12.85 3.01
N ASP A 188 18.43 12.20 2.48
CA ASP A 188 17.03 12.51 2.73
C ASP A 188 16.40 11.61 3.80
N ILE A 189 17.04 10.50 4.17
CA ILE A 189 16.57 9.58 5.22
C ILE A 189 16.21 10.34 6.52
N PRO A 190 17.06 11.25 7.06
CA PRO A 190 16.73 11.95 8.31
C PRO A 190 15.44 12.77 8.23
N LYS A 191 15.03 13.23 7.04
CA LYS A 191 13.80 14.02 6.84
C LYS A 191 12.54 13.18 7.02
N THR A 192 12.65 11.85 6.83
CA THR A 192 11.55 10.90 7.05
C THR A 192 11.37 10.53 8.52
N ALA A 193 12.17 11.11 9.42
CA ALA A 193 12.10 10.77 10.83
C ALA A 193 10.70 11.03 11.41
N PHE A 194 10.23 10.06 12.20
CA PHE A 194 8.93 10.07 12.81
C PHE A 194 8.99 9.72 14.29
N SER A 195 8.24 10.49 15.07
CA SER A 195 8.22 10.43 16.52
C SER A 195 7.09 9.52 17.00
N THR A 196 7.43 8.61 17.90
CA THR A 196 6.49 7.68 18.54
C THR A 196 6.58 7.80 20.07
N HIS A 197 5.74 7.06 20.80
CA HIS A 197 5.88 6.95 22.26
C HIS A 197 7.21 6.28 22.68
N TYR A 198 7.77 5.42 21.83
CA TYR A 198 8.93 4.58 22.15
C TYR A 198 10.26 5.16 21.66
N GLY A 199 10.23 6.27 20.91
CA GLY A 199 11.43 6.91 20.37
C GLY A 199 11.21 7.51 18.99
N LEU A 200 12.33 7.95 18.41
CA LEU A 200 12.40 8.49 17.06
C LEU A 200 12.96 7.42 16.12
N TYR A 201 12.30 7.22 14.99
CA TYR A 201 12.70 6.29 13.95
C TYR A 201 12.70 7.00 12.60
N GLU A 202 13.45 6.52 11.63
CA GLU A 202 13.47 7.04 10.26
C GLU A 202 13.33 5.90 9.25
N TYR A 203 12.74 6.21 8.10
CA TYR A 203 12.52 5.27 7.02
C TYR A 203 13.70 5.23 6.05
N LEU A 204 14.16 4.01 5.74
CA LEU A 204 15.17 3.73 4.72
C LEU A 204 14.52 3.51 3.33
N VAL A 205 13.22 3.21 3.32
CA VAL A 205 12.40 3.02 2.13
C VAL A 205 11.29 4.06 2.06
N MET A 206 10.82 4.37 0.87
CA MET A 206 9.78 5.38 0.67
C MET A 206 8.50 4.96 1.40
N SER A 207 8.01 5.81 2.31
CA SER A 207 6.85 5.53 3.16
C SER A 207 5.59 6.27 2.69
N PHE A 208 4.44 5.78 3.12
CA PHE A 208 3.15 6.42 2.83
C PHE A 208 3.07 7.83 3.41
N GLY A 209 2.42 8.73 2.68
CA GLY A 209 2.11 10.09 3.12
C GLY A 209 3.09 11.17 2.65
N LEU A 210 4.20 10.80 2.00
CA LEU A 210 5.15 11.76 1.40
C LEU A 210 4.58 12.31 0.07
N THR A 211 4.61 13.63 -0.13
CA THR A 211 3.92 14.29 -1.28
C THR A 211 4.36 13.80 -2.66
N ASN A 212 5.66 13.56 -2.86
CA ASN A 212 6.19 13.18 -4.17
C ASN A 212 6.23 11.65 -4.38
N ALA A 213 5.78 10.84 -3.41
CA ALA A 213 5.89 9.39 -3.51
C ALA A 213 5.20 8.80 -4.76
N PRO A 214 3.96 9.19 -5.11
CA PRO A 214 3.32 8.72 -6.34
C PRO A 214 4.08 9.11 -7.61
N ALA A 215 4.66 10.31 -7.64
CA ALA A 215 5.42 10.81 -8.80
C ALA A 215 6.70 10.02 -9.03
N PHE A 216 7.48 9.74 -7.99
CA PHE A 216 8.67 8.91 -8.08
C PHE A 216 8.32 7.46 -8.44
N PHE A 217 7.21 6.94 -7.89
CA PHE A 217 6.76 5.60 -8.23
C PHE A 217 6.39 5.50 -9.72
N MET A 218 5.64 6.46 -10.24
CA MET A 218 5.30 6.55 -11.66
C MET A 218 6.54 6.69 -12.55
N TYR A 219 7.52 7.48 -12.13
CA TYR A 219 8.79 7.60 -12.86
C TYR A 219 9.51 6.25 -12.95
N LEU A 220 9.60 5.51 -11.83
CA LEU A 220 10.18 4.17 -11.82
C LEU A 220 9.39 3.23 -12.76
N MET A 221 8.07 3.18 -12.63
CA MET A 221 7.25 2.31 -13.48
C MET A 221 7.41 2.64 -14.97
N ASN A 222 7.42 3.92 -15.32
CA ASN A 222 7.64 4.34 -16.71
C ASN A 222 9.03 3.93 -17.20
N SER A 223 10.07 4.03 -16.36
CA SER A 223 11.41 3.58 -16.75
C SER A 223 11.48 2.07 -16.99
N VAL A 224 10.78 1.26 -16.17
CA VAL A 224 10.75 -0.21 -16.27
C VAL A 224 9.97 -0.69 -17.48
N PHE A 225 8.82 -0.06 -17.77
CA PHE A 225 7.89 -0.49 -18.82
C PHE A 225 7.92 0.39 -20.07
N MET A 226 8.91 1.28 -20.22
CA MET A 226 8.94 2.30 -21.28
C MET A 226 8.71 1.73 -22.68
N ASN A 227 9.18 0.50 -22.93
CA ASN A 227 9.06 -0.15 -24.23
C ASN A 227 7.70 -0.80 -24.46
N GLU A 228 6.96 -1.07 -23.39
CA GLU A 228 5.69 -1.80 -23.35
C GLU A 228 4.49 -0.87 -23.12
N LEU A 229 4.74 0.34 -22.60
CA LEU A 229 3.77 1.43 -22.50
C LEU A 229 3.17 1.76 -23.88
N ASP A 230 1.90 2.17 -23.89
CA ASP A 230 1.09 2.51 -25.06
C ASP A 230 0.89 1.37 -26.07
N LYS A 231 1.36 0.16 -25.77
CA LYS A 231 1.20 -1.04 -26.62
C LYS A 231 0.26 -2.06 -26.02
N PHE A 232 0.60 -2.55 -24.82
CA PHE A 232 -0.16 -3.59 -24.11
C PHE A 232 -0.09 -3.46 -22.59
N VAL A 233 0.57 -2.41 -22.08
CA VAL A 233 0.69 -2.11 -20.65
C VAL A 233 0.21 -0.69 -20.37
N VAL A 234 -0.66 -0.55 -19.38
CA VAL A 234 -1.00 0.72 -18.74
C VAL A 234 -0.54 0.65 -17.28
N VAL A 235 0.21 1.65 -16.83
CA VAL A 235 0.59 1.76 -15.41
C VAL A 235 -0.03 2.98 -14.78
N PHE A 236 -0.59 2.79 -13.58
CA PHE A 236 -1.09 3.88 -12.75
C PHE A 236 -0.73 3.63 -11.29
N ILE A 237 0.28 4.37 -10.82
CA ILE A 237 0.89 4.22 -9.50
C ILE A 237 1.26 2.75 -9.28
N ASP A 238 0.64 2.06 -8.33
CA ASP A 238 0.90 0.68 -7.92
C ASP A 238 0.15 -0.39 -8.73
N ASP A 239 -0.78 0.04 -9.58
CA ASP A 239 -1.58 -0.83 -10.44
C ASP A 239 -1.01 -0.90 -11.86
N ILE A 240 -0.72 -2.12 -12.32
CA ILE A 240 -0.30 -2.42 -13.70
C ILE A 240 -1.44 -3.18 -14.38
N LEU A 241 -1.94 -2.64 -15.49
CA LEU A 241 -2.91 -3.28 -16.35
C LEU A 241 -2.23 -3.80 -17.62
N VAL A 242 -2.35 -5.09 -17.87
CA VAL A 242 -1.93 -5.74 -19.11
C VAL A 242 -3.18 -6.02 -19.92
N TYR A 243 -3.18 -5.65 -21.20
CA TYR A 243 -4.34 -5.82 -22.08
C TYR A 243 -3.94 -6.38 -23.44
N SER A 244 -4.77 -7.20 -24.05
CA SER A 244 -4.44 -7.91 -25.30
C SER A 244 -5.67 -8.25 -26.12
N LYS A 245 -5.49 -8.48 -27.43
CA LYS A 245 -6.61 -8.76 -28.35
C LYS A 245 -7.12 -10.20 -28.25
N ASN A 246 -6.26 -11.13 -27.85
CA ASN A 246 -6.58 -12.55 -27.72
C ASN A 246 -5.68 -13.19 -26.64
N GLU A 247 -6.01 -14.43 -26.26
CA GLU A 247 -5.33 -15.16 -25.18
C GLU A 247 -3.86 -15.50 -25.52
N LYS A 248 -3.54 -15.80 -26.79
CA LYS A 248 -2.16 -16.14 -27.20
C LYS A 248 -1.23 -14.94 -27.04
N GLU A 249 -1.64 -13.78 -27.55
CA GLU A 249 -0.91 -12.51 -27.35
C GLU A 249 -0.80 -12.18 -25.86
N HIS A 250 -1.86 -12.44 -25.08
CA HIS A 250 -1.87 -12.16 -23.65
C HIS A 250 -0.84 -12.99 -22.88
N GLU A 251 -0.64 -14.25 -23.29
CA GLU A 251 0.38 -15.12 -22.73
C GLU A 251 1.79 -14.51 -22.88
N GLU A 252 2.11 -14.05 -24.09
CA GLU A 252 3.40 -13.42 -24.40
C GLU A 252 3.58 -12.10 -23.63
N HIS A 253 2.55 -11.25 -23.62
CA HIS A 253 2.57 -9.99 -22.88
C HIS A 253 2.75 -10.19 -21.39
N LEU A 254 2.07 -11.17 -20.77
CA LEU A 254 2.26 -11.50 -19.36
C LEU A 254 3.69 -11.96 -19.07
N ARG A 255 4.28 -12.81 -19.92
CA ARG A 255 5.68 -13.23 -19.75
C ARG A 255 6.64 -12.05 -19.78
N ILE A 256 6.44 -11.10 -20.71
CA ILE A 256 7.27 -9.88 -20.79
C ILE A 256 7.12 -9.07 -19.50
N VAL A 257 5.90 -8.81 -19.06
CA VAL A 257 5.64 -7.97 -17.87
C VAL A 257 6.21 -8.60 -16.61
N LEU A 258 5.98 -9.89 -16.37
CA LEU A 258 6.52 -10.59 -15.20
C LEU A 258 8.04 -10.73 -15.26
N SER A 259 8.61 -10.89 -16.46
CA SER A 259 10.07 -10.86 -16.65
C SER A 259 10.66 -9.51 -16.29
N ARG A 260 10.02 -8.39 -16.68
CA ARG A 260 10.47 -7.04 -16.30
C ARG A 260 10.42 -6.83 -14.79
N LEU A 261 9.35 -7.28 -14.14
CA LEU A 261 9.23 -7.23 -12.68
C LEU A 261 10.34 -8.05 -12.01
N ARG A 262 10.60 -9.27 -12.48
CA ARG A 262 11.71 -10.12 -11.99
C ARG A 262 13.07 -9.45 -12.17
N GLU A 263 13.38 -8.96 -13.37
CA GLU A 263 14.64 -8.28 -13.72
C GLU A 263 14.91 -7.10 -12.79
N HIS A 264 13.89 -6.28 -12.55
CA HIS A 264 14.00 -5.11 -11.70
C HIS A 264 13.81 -5.44 -10.22
N LYS A 265 13.50 -6.69 -9.84
CA LYS A 265 13.16 -7.11 -8.47
C LYS A 265 12.01 -6.32 -7.86
N LEU A 266 10.96 -6.14 -8.65
CA LEU A 266 9.69 -5.60 -8.22
C LEU A 266 8.73 -6.74 -7.92
N TYR A 267 8.07 -6.68 -6.77
CA TYR A 267 7.30 -7.79 -6.22
C TYR A 267 5.82 -7.45 -6.20
N ALA A 268 4.99 -8.38 -6.68
CA ALA A 268 3.55 -8.25 -6.73
C ALA A 268 2.87 -8.97 -5.56
N LYS A 269 1.68 -8.51 -5.18
CA LYS A 269 0.84 -9.18 -4.19
C LYS A 269 -0.18 -10.05 -4.91
N PHE A 270 0.05 -11.36 -4.94
CA PHE A 270 -0.78 -12.31 -5.66
C PHE A 270 -2.27 -12.22 -5.31
N SER A 271 -2.64 -12.14 -4.03
CA SER A 271 -4.05 -11.98 -3.58
C SER A 271 -4.77 -10.74 -4.11
N LYS A 272 -4.04 -9.76 -4.65
CA LYS A 272 -4.61 -8.55 -5.26
C LYS A 272 -4.48 -8.51 -6.77
N CYS A 273 -3.76 -9.46 -7.35
CA CYS A 273 -3.64 -9.61 -8.79
C CYS A 273 -4.84 -10.39 -9.33
N ALA A 274 -5.20 -10.13 -10.57
CA ALA A 274 -6.23 -10.86 -11.28
C ALA A 274 -5.77 -11.08 -12.72
N PHE A 275 -5.88 -12.32 -13.21
CA PHE A 275 -5.34 -12.71 -14.50
C PHE A 275 -6.44 -13.21 -15.44
N TRP A 276 -6.20 -13.09 -16.74
CA TRP A 276 -7.03 -13.69 -17.80
C TRP A 276 -8.52 -13.28 -17.75
N LEU A 277 -8.78 -12.03 -17.37
CA LEU A 277 -10.13 -11.48 -17.25
C LEU A 277 -10.69 -11.04 -18.61
N LYS A 278 -11.99 -11.25 -18.83
CA LYS A 278 -12.74 -10.69 -19.96
C LYS A 278 -13.16 -9.24 -19.70
N GLU A 279 -13.39 -8.91 -18.43
CA GLU A 279 -13.77 -7.58 -17.96
C GLU A 279 -13.01 -7.26 -16.67
N VAL A 280 -12.55 -6.02 -16.50
CA VAL A 280 -11.77 -5.61 -15.33
C VAL A 280 -12.14 -4.21 -14.87
N ALA A 281 -12.26 -4.03 -13.55
CA ALA A 281 -12.40 -2.72 -12.94
C ALA A 281 -11.03 -2.04 -12.83
N PHE A 282 -10.86 -0.90 -13.48
CA PHE A 282 -9.61 -0.14 -13.49
C PHE A 282 -9.91 1.37 -13.47
N LEU A 283 -9.30 2.10 -12.53
CA LEU A 283 -9.47 3.55 -12.34
C LEU A 283 -10.94 4.01 -12.25
N GLY A 284 -11.82 3.22 -11.64
CA GLY A 284 -13.24 3.56 -11.50
C GLY A 284 -14.07 3.40 -12.78
N HIS A 285 -13.56 2.61 -13.73
CA HIS A 285 -14.25 2.20 -14.96
C HIS A 285 -14.19 0.67 -15.11
N ILE A 286 -15.14 0.12 -15.87
CA ILE A 286 -15.12 -1.28 -16.30
C ILE A 286 -14.60 -1.32 -17.73
N LEU A 287 -13.51 -2.07 -17.92
CA LEU A 287 -12.91 -2.34 -19.21
C LEU A 287 -13.41 -3.68 -19.71
N SER A 288 -13.84 -3.74 -20.97
CA SER A 288 -14.37 -4.94 -21.60
C SER A 288 -14.07 -4.95 -23.10
N ALA A 289 -14.35 -6.07 -23.77
CA ALA A 289 -14.31 -6.15 -25.23
C ALA A 289 -15.25 -5.15 -25.94
N LYS A 290 -16.30 -4.65 -25.26
CA LYS A 290 -17.23 -3.64 -25.79
C LYS A 290 -16.71 -2.22 -25.65
N GLY A 291 -15.58 -2.03 -24.97
CA GLY A 291 -15.00 -0.74 -24.63
C GLY A 291 -15.08 -0.44 -23.14
N VAL A 292 -15.03 0.86 -22.83
CA VAL A 292 -14.96 1.39 -21.47
C VAL A 292 -16.35 1.83 -21.00
N ALA A 293 -16.75 1.37 -19.82
CA ALA A 293 -17.99 1.76 -19.15
C ALA A 293 -17.71 2.35 -17.76
N VAL A 294 -18.65 3.11 -17.22
CA VAL A 294 -18.59 3.60 -15.83
C VAL A 294 -18.84 2.43 -14.88
N ASP A 295 -18.10 2.36 -13.78
CA ASP A 295 -18.33 1.37 -12.73
C ASP A 295 -19.75 1.53 -12.13
N PRO A 296 -20.61 0.48 -12.17
CA PRO A 296 -21.96 0.54 -11.63
C PRO A 296 -22.02 0.98 -10.16
N SER A 297 -21.01 0.65 -9.36
CA SER A 297 -20.94 1.09 -7.96
C SER A 297 -20.83 2.60 -7.84
N LYS A 298 -20.13 3.25 -8.78
CA LYS A 298 -19.97 4.72 -8.83
C LYS A 298 -21.25 5.39 -9.30
N VAL A 299 -21.99 4.73 -10.20
CA VAL A 299 -23.33 5.20 -10.59
C VAL A 299 -24.28 5.13 -9.39
N GLU A 300 -24.25 4.04 -8.63
CA GLU A 300 -25.05 3.87 -7.43
C GLU A 300 -24.70 4.89 -6.33
N ASP A 301 -23.42 5.18 -6.12
CA ASP A 301 -22.95 6.25 -5.23
C ASP A 301 -23.58 7.61 -5.59
N VAL A 302 -23.69 7.91 -6.89
CA VAL A 302 -24.31 9.15 -7.39
C VAL A 302 -25.83 9.14 -7.24
N LEU A 303 -26.49 8.01 -7.54
CA LEU A 303 -27.95 7.87 -7.40
C LEU A 303 -28.40 8.01 -5.94
N ASN A 304 -27.60 7.52 -5.01
CA ASN A 304 -27.85 7.62 -3.57
C ASN A 304 -27.27 8.90 -2.95
N TRP A 305 -26.67 9.78 -3.75
CA TRP A 305 -26.02 10.98 -3.24
C TRP A 305 -27.05 11.96 -2.67
N LYS A 306 -26.92 12.27 -1.38
CA LYS A 306 -27.81 13.23 -0.71
C LYS A 306 -27.56 14.64 -1.24
N GLN A 307 -28.61 15.43 -1.40
CA GLN A 307 -28.51 16.80 -1.88
C GLN A 307 -27.47 17.59 -1.06
N PRO A 308 -26.37 18.06 -1.70
CA PRO A 308 -25.29 18.72 -0.99
C PRO A 308 -25.77 20.02 -0.35
N GLN A 309 -25.39 20.24 0.91
CA GLN A 309 -25.77 21.39 1.73
C GLN A 309 -24.59 22.36 1.92
N THR A 310 -23.37 21.93 1.63
CA THR A 310 -22.15 22.73 1.84
C THR A 310 -21.36 22.91 0.55
N VAL A 311 -20.56 23.97 0.50
CA VAL A 311 -19.65 24.25 -0.63
C VAL A 311 -18.70 23.07 -0.88
N THR A 312 -18.17 22.47 0.17
CA THR A 312 -17.27 21.30 0.07
C THR A 312 -17.97 20.08 -0.55
N GLU A 313 -19.22 19.84 -0.20
CA GLU A 313 -20.01 18.74 -0.78
C GLU A 313 -20.35 19.01 -2.25
N ILE A 314 -20.67 20.26 -2.61
CA ILE A 314 -20.87 20.69 -4.00
C ILE A 314 -19.58 20.45 -4.81
N TRP A 315 -18.42 20.86 -4.30
CA TRP A 315 -17.14 20.68 -4.97
C TRP A 315 -16.78 19.20 -5.15
N SER A 316 -17.09 18.37 -4.14
CA SER A 316 -16.92 16.93 -4.21
C SER A 316 -17.78 16.31 -5.32
N PHE A 317 -19.07 16.68 -5.36
CA PHE A 317 -20.00 16.20 -6.39
C PHE A 317 -19.56 16.65 -7.80
N LEU A 318 -19.22 17.92 -7.97
CA LEU A 318 -18.74 18.45 -9.25
C LEU A 318 -17.44 17.79 -9.69
N GLY A 319 -16.54 17.46 -8.75
CA GLY A 319 -15.32 16.70 -9.04
C GLY A 319 -15.61 15.30 -9.56
N LEU A 320 -16.55 14.58 -8.93
CA LEU A 320 -16.97 13.25 -9.36
C LEU A 320 -17.69 13.29 -10.72
N ALA A 321 -18.63 14.21 -10.91
CA ALA A 321 -19.36 14.36 -12.16
C ALA A 321 -18.42 14.80 -13.29
N GLY A 322 -17.49 15.71 -13.00
CA GLY A 322 -16.44 16.15 -13.92
C GLY A 322 -15.49 15.03 -14.34
N TYR A 323 -15.22 14.07 -13.45
CA TYR A 323 -14.44 12.88 -13.78
C TYR A 323 -15.14 12.01 -14.84
N TYR A 324 -16.46 11.85 -14.73
CA TYR A 324 -17.28 11.05 -15.66
C TYR A 324 -17.88 11.86 -16.81
N ARG A 325 -17.47 13.11 -17.02
CA ARG A 325 -18.05 14.03 -18.01
C ARG A 325 -18.16 13.44 -19.43
N ARG A 326 -17.23 12.58 -19.84
CA ARG A 326 -17.23 11.91 -21.17
C ARG A 326 -18.47 11.04 -21.39
N PHE A 327 -19.05 10.52 -20.31
CA PHE A 327 -20.23 9.65 -20.33
C PHE A 327 -21.54 10.41 -20.07
N ILE A 328 -21.47 11.73 -19.80
CA ILE A 328 -22.63 12.56 -19.53
C ILE A 328 -22.88 13.44 -20.76
N LYS A 329 -24.05 13.30 -21.36
CA LYS A 329 -24.44 14.11 -22.52
C LYS A 329 -24.61 15.57 -22.10
N ASP A 330 -23.97 16.49 -22.82
CA ASP A 330 -24.07 17.94 -22.63
C ASP A 330 -23.65 18.42 -21.22
N PHE A 331 -22.60 17.81 -20.65
CA PHE A 331 -22.07 18.09 -19.30
C PHE A 331 -21.58 19.54 -19.10
#